data_AF-A0A534YJP8-F1
#
_entry.id   AF-A0A534YJP8-F1
#
_cell.length_a   1.000
_cell.length_b   1.000
_cell.length_c   1.000
_cell.angle_alpha   90.00
_cell.angle_beta   90.00
_cell.angle_gamma   90.00
#
_symmetry.space_group_name_H-M   'P 1'
#
loop_
_entity.id
_entity.type
_entity.pdbx_description
1 polymer ?
#
loop_
_entity_poly.entity_id
_entity_poly.type
_entity_poly.pdbx_seq_one_letter_code
_entity_poly.pdbx_strand_id
1 'polypeptide(L)'
;MKLRTVIIGVAVASATGYVIYDSNSPESRRARELHDIEKLKPDIKIADCYPQGPLAKAFAAAVANDTPSSPIENEVTRRSVIKHDCIRGSPNHATVDKLVATSGDEMIPYLSQVVDRCKFDKNQLPNVACLALDGLAAQGSPTATAALDKIATERKTAKEVWEGALYRAIQKPDYKTPAQLAAMLADDKEWEAKELLLEKIREKHDPAARDPLTRAYAKEDDETTKGHVRAALLELDNPGRCVVEDEGRGADGICRYTCRETGTRLRFQKLGKECPLVREPEKAPEKPAVDATSLAGKSK
;
A
#
# COMPACT_ATOMS: atom_id res chain seq x y z
N MET A 1 58.73 14.29 -41.87
CA MET A 1 57.58 14.69 -41.02
C MET A 1 56.34 13.94 -41.51
N LYS A 2 55.78 12.96 -40.76
CA LYS A 2 54.41 12.42 -40.96
C LYS A 2 53.98 11.26 -40.03
N LEU A 3 54.71 10.94 -38.96
CA LEU A 3 54.28 9.90 -37.98
C LEU A 3 53.80 10.45 -36.63
N ARG A 4 54.12 11.70 -36.28
CA ARG A 4 53.80 12.27 -34.95
C ARG A 4 52.37 12.80 -34.82
N THR A 5 51.70 13.15 -35.92
CA THR A 5 50.34 13.72 -35.88
C THR A 5 49.24 12.66 -35.70
N VAL A 6 49.51 11.40 -36.05
CA VAL A 6 48.52 10.31 -35.97
C VAL A 6 48.38 9.76 -34.54
N ILE A 7 49.43 9.80 -33.74
CA ILE A 7 49.41 9.25 -32.36
C ILE A 7 48.63 10.17 -31.40
N ILE A 8 48.60 11.49 -31.65
CA ILE A 8 47.85 12.44 -30.83
C ILE A 8 46.34 12.37 -31.14
N GLY A 9 45.96 12.14 -32.40
CA GLY A 9 44.55 12.03 -32.80
C GLY A 9 43.84 10.78 -32.24
N VAL A 10 44.54 9.66 -32.13
CA VAL A 10 43.98 8.41 -31.59
C VAL A 10 43.88 8.46 -30.05
N ALA A 11 44.81 9.12 -29.37
CA ALA A 11 44.76 9.30 -27.91
C ALA A 11 43.61 10.23 -27.48
N VAL A 12 43.32 11.29 -28.26
CA VAL A 12 42.21 12.21 -27.95
C VAL A 12 40.85 11.58 -28.30
N ALA A 13 40.74 10.80 -29.38
CA ALA A 13 39.50 10.10 -29.74
C ALA A 13 39.16 8.93 -28.79
N SER A 14 40.17 8.21 -28.28
CA SER A 14 39.96 7.16 -27.28
C SER A 14 39.68 7.73 -25.88
N ALA A 15 40.32 8.83 -25.48
CA ALA A 15 40.02 9.51 -24.22
C ALA A 15 38.65 10.20 -24.23
N THR A 16 38.24 10.84 -25.32
CA THR A 16 36.88 11.41 -25.45
C THR A 16 35.83 10.32 -25.59
N GLY A 17 36.10 9.23 -26.30
CA GLY A 17 35.24 8.05 -26.35
C GLY A 17 35.05 7.41 -24.97
N TYR A 18 36.13 7.26 -24.18
CA TYR A 18 36.06 6.76 -22.81
C TYR A 18 35.32 7.72 -21.87
N VAL A 19 35.55 9.02 -21.93
CA VAL A 19 34.85 10.01 -21.08
C VAL A 19 33.35 10.08 -21.43
N ILE A 20 32.98 9.92 -22.72
CA ILE A 20 31.58 9.87 -23.15
C ILE A 20 30.93 8.50 -22.82
N TYR A 21 31.69 7.40 -22.89
CA TYR A 21 31.21 6.06 -22.52
C TYR A 21 31.06 5.91 -21.00
N ASP A 22 32.02 6.46 -20.24
CA ASP A 22 32.01 6.53 -18.79
C ASP A 22 30.87 7.43 -18.30
N SER A 23 30.67 8.62 -18.86
CA SER A 23 29.55 9.49 -18.48
C SER A 23 28.16 8.88 -18.78
N ASN A 24 28.04 7.98 -19.76
CA ASN A 24 26.79 7.30 -20.10
C ASN A 24 26.66 5.87 -19.55
N SER A 25 27.65 5.40 -18.77
CA SER A 25 27.60 4.12 -18.08
C SER A 25 26.42 4.07 -17.10
N PRO A 26 25.89 2.87 -16.78
CA PRO A 26 24.84 2.74 -15.77
C PRO A 26 25.22 3.36 -14.42
N GLU A 27 26.48 3.23 -14.02
CA GLU A 27 27.00 3.80 -12.76
C GLU A 27 27.02 5.33 -12.80
N SER A 28 27.46 5.93 -13.90
CA SER A 28 27.46 7.39 -14.06
C SER A 28 26.06 7.98 -14.21
N ARG A 29 25.10 7.24 -14.78
CA ARG A 29 23.67 7.65 -14.77
C ARG A 29 23.13 7.62 -13.35
N ARG A 30 23.36 6.52 -12.62
CA ARG A 30 22.96 6.38 -11.22
C ARG A 30 23.55 7.48 -10.35
N ALA A 31 24.84 7.76 -10.46
CA ALA A 31 25.51 8.81 -9.70
C ALA A 31 24.92 10.20 -9.98
N ARG A 32 24.59 10.50 -11.25
CA ARG A 32 23.90 11.74 -11.63
C ARG A 32 22.51 11.85 -11.04
N GLU A 33 21.71 10.79 -11.13
CA GLU A 33 20.35 10.79 -10.59
C GLU A 33 20.33 10.93 -9.06
N LEU A 34 21.25 10.25 -8.35
CA LEU A 34 21.42 10.42 -6.91
C LEU A 34 21.81 11.86 -6.57
N HIS A 35 22.77 12.42 -7.30
CA HIS A 35 23.21 13.79 -7.10
C HIS A 35 22.10 14.82 -7.40
N ASP A 36 21.24 14.56 -8.38
CA ASP A 36 20.08 15.41 -8.67
C ASP A 36 19.05 15.38 -7.54
N ILE A 37 18.86 14.23 -6.89
CA ILE A 37 18.01 14.11 -5.69
C ILE A 37 18.63 14.91 -4.53
N GLU A 38 19.93 14.77 -4.29
CA GLU A 38 20.63 15.53 -3.24
C GLU A 38 20.53 17.05 -3.42
N LYS A 39 20.52 17.52 -4.67
CA LYS A 39 20.36 18.95 -5.01
C LYS A 39 18.98 19.52 -4.69
N LEU A 40 17.95 18.68 -4.51
CA LEU A 40 16.62 19.16 -4.11
C LEU A 40 16.66 19.84 -2.73
N LYS A 41 17.54 19.36 -1.84
CA LYS A 41 17.71 19.89 -0.47
C LYS A 41 19.21 19.88 -0.10
N PRO A 42 20.01 20.81 -0.63
CA PRO A 42 21.48 20.76 -0.54
C PRO A 42 22.01 20.87 0.91
N ASP A 43 21.30 21.63 1.74
CA ASP A 43 21.66 21.92 3.15
C ASP A 43 20.99 20.97 4.15
N ILE A 44 20.39 19.86 3.68
CA ILE A 44 19.69 18.94 4.55
C ILE A 44 20.65 18.29 5.56
N LYS A 45 20.25 18.29 6.83
CA LYS A 45 20.93 17.53 7.87
C LYS A 45 20.43 16.09 7.84
N ILE A 46 21.37 15.15 7.82
CA ILE A 46 21.07 13.72 7.93
C ILE A 46 20.66 13.45 9.38
N ALA A 47 19.49 12.86 9.58
CA ALA A 47 19.04 12.51 10.92
C ALA A 47 19.88 11.36 11.49
N ASP A 48 20.12 11.37 12.81
CA ASP A 48 20.99 10.39 13.48
C ASP A 48 20.50 8.94 13.32
N CYS A 49 19.20 8.74 13.15
CA CYS A 49 18.63 7.41 12.96
C CYS A 49 18.90 6.83 11.56
N TYR A 50 19.37 7.64 10.60
CA TYR A 50 19.62 7.17 9.24
C TYR A 50 20.92 6.34 9.19
N PRO A 51 20.93 5.20 8.46
CA PRO A 51 22.17 4.50 8.14
C PRO A 51 23.14 5.45 7.46
N GLN A 52 24.37 5.50 7.94
CA GLN A 52 25.42 6.33 7.35
C GLN A 52 25.93 5.65 6.08
N GLY A 53 26.31 6.44 5.07
CA GLY A 53 26.81 5.93 3.80
C GLY A 53 26.37 6.78 2.60
N PRO A 54 26.61 6.29 1.37
CA PRO A 54 26.38 7.06 0.15
C PRO A 54 24.92 7.40 -0.12
N LEU A 55 23.96 6.63 0.43
CA LEU A 55 22.52 6.87 0.26
C LEU A 55 21.95 7.85 1.31
N ALA A 56 22.71 8.18 2.37
CA ALA A 56 22.18 8.90 3.52
C ALA A 56 21.70 10.31 3.18
N LYS A 57 22.49 11.04 2.39
CA LYS A 57 22.16 12.41 1.97
C LYS A 57 21.01 12.42 0.97
N ALA A 58 21.05 11.54 -0.04
CA ALA A 58 19.97 11.42 -1.02
C ALA A 58 18.64 11.03 -0.38
N PHE A 59 18.65 10.10 0.59
CA PHE A 59 17.46 9.73 1.35
C PHE A 59 16.94 10.90 2.20
N ALA A 60 17.81 11.62 2.91
CA ALA A 60 17.40 12.79 3.67
C ALA A 60 16.78 13.87 2.78
N ALA A 61 17.37 14.12 1.60
CA ALA A 61 16.82 15.06 0.62
C ALA A 61 15.46 14.61 0.08
N ALA A 62 15.30 13.31 -0.22
CA ALA A 62 14.05 12.74 -0.69
C ALA A 62 12.92 12.88 0.35
N VAL A 63 13.17 12.48 1.60
CA VAL A 63 12.22 12.61 2.72
C VAL A 63 11.81 14.09 2.91
N ALA A 64 12.78 15.00 2.90
CA ALA A 64 12.52 16.43 3.08
C ALA A 64 11.80 17.07 1.88
N ASN A 65 11.96 16.51 0.68
CA ASN A 65 11.22 16.96 -0.51
C ASN A 65 9.79 16.43 -0.54
N ASP A 66 9.59 15.19 -0.07
CA ASP A 66 8.27 14.56 0.07
C ASP A 66 7.51 15.01 1.32
N THR A 67 8.12 15.87 2.15
CA THR A 67 7.44 16.47 3.30
C THR A 67 6.38 17.47 2.85
N PRO A 68 5.13 17.38 3.32
CA PRO A 68 4.09 18.35 3.00
C PRO A 68 4.54 19.78 3.28
N SER A 69 4.33 20.68 2.32
CA SER A 69 4.78 22.07 2.40
C SER A 69 4.07 22.88 3.48
N SER A 70 2.86 22.47 3.87
CA SER A 70 2.06 23.13 4.89
C SER A 70 1.87 22.22 6.10
N PRO A 71 2.21 22.68 7.31
CA PRO A 71 1.99 21.88 8.52
C PRO A 71 0.49 21.72 8.79
N ILE A 72 0.09 20.53 9.22
CA ILE A 72 -1.25 20.30 9.74
C ILE A 72 -1.27 20.80 11.18
N GLU A 73 -1.86 21.98 11.41
CA GLU A 73 -1.85 22.64 12.73
C GLU A 73 -2.61 21.82 13.79
N ASN A 74 -3.79 21.30 13.43
CA ASN A 74 -4.62 20.50 14.33
C ASN A 74 -3.91 19.20 14.70
N GLU A 75 -3.60 19.02 15.99
CA GLU A 75 -2.86 17.88 16.52
C GLU A 75 -3.59 16.54 16.32
N VAL A 76 -4.92 16.52 16.50
CA VAL A 76 -5.73 15.31 16.33
C VAL A 76 -5.73 14.89 14.87
N THR A 77 -5.98 15.83 13.96
CA THR A 77 -5.93 15.58 12.51
C THR A 77 -4.54 15.11 12.09
N ARG A 78 -3.48 15.79 12.54
CA ARG A 78 -2.10 15.43 12.22
C ARG A 78 -1.76 14.00 12.67
N ARG A 79 -2.09 13.65 13.91
CA ARG A 79 -1.87 12.27 14.43
C ARG A 79 -2.68 11.23 13.68
N SER A 80 -3.92 11.54 13.32
CA SER A 80 -4.76 10.66 12.52
C SER A 80 -4.15 10.41 11.15
N VAL A 81 -3.65 11.45 10.48
CA VAL A 81 -2.97 11.34 9.18
C VAL A 81 -1.68 10.53 9.33
N ILE A 82 -0.86 10.78 10.35
CA ILE A 82 0.38 10.02 10.56
C ILE A 82 0.10 8.53 10.78
N LYS A 83 -0.89 8.17 11.61
CA LYS A 83 -1.29 6.76 11.80
C LYS A 83 -1.79 6.17 10.47
N HIS A 84 -2.70 6.88 9.80
CA HIS A 84 -3.28 6.44 8.53
C HIS A 84 -2.21 6.20 7.47
N ASP A 85 -1.36 7.18 7.18
CA ASP A 85 -0.29 7.08 6.19
C ASP A 85 0.71 5.98 6.56
N CYS A 86 0.95 5.78 7.86
CA CYS A 86 1.84 4.72 8.29
C CYS A 86 1.28 3.33 7.94
N ILE A 87 0.01 3.09 8.24
CA ILE A 87 -0.64 1.79 7.99
C ILE A 87 -0.95 1.61 6.50
N ARG A 88 -1.46 2.64 5.83
CA ARG A 88 -2.08 2.56 4.49
C ARG A 88 -1.21 3.11 3.35
N GLY A 89 -0.04 3.67 3.65
CA GLY A 89 0.80 4.35 2.65
C GLY A 89 0.60 5.85 2.67
N SER A 90 1.69 6.60 2.56
CA SER A 90 1.59 8.05 2.36
C SER A 90 1.27 8.37 0.89
N PRO A 91 0.51 9.42 0.57
CA PRO A 91 0.44 9.89 -0.82
C PRO A 91 1.71 10.63 -1.27
N ASN A 92 2.60 11.01 -0.35
CA ASN A 92 3.80 11.79 -0.64
C ASN A 92 5.05 10.92 -0.48
N HIS A 93 5.38 10.14 -1.50
CA HIS A 93 6.61 9.33 -1.55
C HIS A 93 7.28 9.34 -2.93
N ALA A 94 6.94 10.29 -3.81
CA ALA A 94 7.40 10.30 -5.19
C ALA A 94 8.93 10.44 -5.33
N THR A 95 9.57 11.22 -4.45
CA THR A 95 11.03 11.37 -4.49
C THR A 95 11.72 10.15 -3.90
N VAL A 96 11.13 9.53 -2.87
CA VAL A 96 11.59 8.25 -2.32
C VAL A 96 11.48 7.14 -3.36
N ASP A 97 10.39 7.06 -4.11
CA ASP A 97 10.24 6.08 -5.20
C ASP A 97 11.30 6.27 -6.28
N LYS A 98 11.57 7.54 -6.65
CA LYS A 98 12.66 7.86 -7.58
C LYS A 98 14.00 7.39 -7.04
N LEU A 99 14.30 7.65 -5.77
CA LEU A 99 15.54 7.18 -5.13
C LEU A 99 15.67 5.66 -5.14
N VAL A 100 14.57 4.95 -4.88
CA VAL A 100 14.50 3.49 -4.92
C VAL A 100 14.77 2.99 -6.35
N ALA A 101 14.12 3.57 -7.36
CA ALA A 101 14.31 3.21 -8.76
C ALA A 101 15.77 3.43 -9.21
N THR A 102 16.39 4.53 -8.79
CA THR A 102 17.79 4.84 -9.09
C THR A 102 18.77 3.91 -8.36
N SER A 103 18.46 3.52 -7.12
CA SER A 103 19.39 2.77 -6.25
C SER A 103 19.27 1.26 -6.38
N GLY A 104 18.14 0.76 -6.89
CA GLY A 104 17.88 -0.68 -7.05
C GLY A 104 17.94 -1.45 -5.72
N ASP A 105 18.51 -2.64 -5.76
CA ASP A 105 18.51 -3.59 -4.62
C ASP A 105 19.30 -3.09 -3.41
N GLU A 106 20.27 -2.19 -3.59
CA GLU A 106 21.01 -1.58 -2.48
C GLU A 106 20.11 -0.77 -1.54
N MET A 107 18.96 -0.32 -2.03
CA MET A 107 17.99 0.43 -1.22
C MET A 107 17.26 -0.46 -0.21
N ILE A 108 17.13 -1.76 -0.46
CA ILE A 108 16.41 -2.70 0.41
C ILE A 108 17.05 -2.79 1.81
N PRO A 109 18.35 -3.14 1.95
CA PRO A 109 18.98 -3.19 3.27
C PRO A 109 19.07 -1.81 3.93
N TYR A 110 19.18 -0.73 3.15
CA TYR A 110 19.17 0.63 3.67
C TYR A 110 17.83 0.98 4.31
N LEU A 111 16.72 0.80 3.58
CA LEU A 111 15.36 1.08 4.09
C LEU A 111 14.99 0.19 5.27
N SER A 112 15.40 -1.08 5.25
CA SER A 112 15.19 -1.99 6.39
C SER A 112 15.86 -1.45 7.66
N GLN A 113 17.10 -0.95 7.56
CA GLN A 113 17.78 -0.33 8.70
C GLN A 113 17.13 1.00 9.11
N VAL A 114 16.56 1.78 8.18
CA VAL A 114 15.79 2.97 8.54
C VAL A 114 14.57 2.58 9.39
N VAL A 115 13.83 1.55 9.00
CA VAL A 115 12.69 1.03 9.76
C VAL A 115 13.11 0.59 11.17
N ASP A 116 14.24 -0.10 11.30
CA ASP A 116 14.74 -0.59 12.59
C ASP A 116 15.25 0.53 13.51
N ARG A 117 15.86 1.59 12.95
CA ARG A 117 16.57 2.62 13.72
C ARG A 117 15.74 3.87 13.97
N CYS A 118 14.89 4.26 13.03
CA CYS A 118 14.04 5.44 13.17
C CYS A 118 12.75 5.07 13.90
N LYS A 119 12.61 5.54 15.13
CA LYS A 119 11.42 5.28 15.93
C LYS A 119 10.20 5.94 15.29
N PHE A 120 9.05 5.29 15.43
CA PHE A 120 7.78 5.90 15.09
C PHE A 120 7.53 7.13 15.98
N ASP A 121 7.51 8.32 15.38
CA ASP A 121 7.05 9.55 16.01
C ASP A 121 5.65 9.94 15.50
N LYS A 122 4.69 9.97 16.41
CA LYS A 122 3.30 10.37 16.16
C LYS A 122 3.13 11.85 15.82
N ASN A 123 4.18 12.66 15.88
CA ASN A 123 4.14 14.08 15.55
C ASN A 123 4.94 14.44 14.29
N GLN A 124 5.65 13.47 13.70
CA GLN A 124 6.44 13.65 12.48
C GLN A 124 5.66 13.22 11.24
N LEU A 125 5.45 14.14 10.29
CA LEU A 125 4.82 13.87 8.99
C LEU A 125 5.77 14.32 7.86
N PRO A 126 6.19 13.42 6.94
CA PRO A 126 5.96 11.98 6.97
C PRO A 126 6.75 11.32 8.11
N ASN A 127 6.20 10.23 8.63
CA ASN A 127 6.94 9.38 9.55
C ASN A 127 7.98 8.58 8.76
N VAL A 128 9.26 8.74 9.09
CA VAL A 128 10.36 8.21 8.26
C VAL A 128 10.32 6.69 8.18
N ALA A 129 10.07 5.98 9.29
CA ALA A 129 10.00 4.53 9.27
C ALA A 129 8.91 4.04 8.33
N CYS A 130 7.76 4.70 8.33
CA CYS A 130 6.66 4.32 7.46
C CYS A 130 6.90 4.69 5.99
N LEU A 131 7.54 5.83 5.73
CA LEU A 131 7.97 6.20 4.37
C LEU A 131 9.03 5.22 3.83
N ALA A 132 9.87 4.65 4.70
CA ALA A 132 10.79 3.59 4.31
C ALA A 132 10.06 2.30 3.92
N LEU A 133 8.91 2.00 4.53
CA LEU A 133 8.04 0.91 4.07
C LEU A 133 7.47 1.20 2.69
N ASP A 134 7.06 2.45 2.40
CA ASP A 134 6.62 2.86 1.06
C ASP A 134 7.73 2.63 0.02
N GLY A 135 8.97 3.00 0.35
CA GLY A 135 10.12 2.71 -0.50
C GLY A 135 10.37 1.21 -0.73
N LEU A 136 10.24 0.36 0.30
CA LEU A 136 10.34 -1.10 0.15
C LEU A 136 9.21 -1.63 -0.75
N ALA A 137 8.00 -1.09 -0.60
CA ALA A 137 6.88 -1.43 -1.46
C ALA A 137 7.14 -0.99 -2.91
N ALA A 138 7.66 0.21 -3.15
CA ALA A 138 7.98 0.70 -4.48
C ALA A 138 9.06 -0.14 -5.19
N GLN A 139 10.02 -0.67 -4.43
CA GLN A 139 11.09 -1.51 -4.98
C GLN A 139 10.53 -2.81 -5.59
N GLY A 140 9.57 -3.44 -4.91
CA GLY A 140 8.71 -4.48 -5.49
C GLY A 140 9.34 -5.84 -5.76
N SER A 141 10.64 -6.05 -5.50
CA SER A 141 11.27 -7.37 -5.67
C SER A 141 10.81 -8.38 -4.60
N PRO A 142 11.03 -9.69 -4.83
CA PRO A 142 10.83 -10.71 -3.80
C PRO A 142 11.63 -10.43 -2.51
N THR A 143 12.85 -9.88 -2.63
CA THR A 143 13.69 -9.53 -1.48
C THR A 143 13.08 -8.39 -0.66
N ALA A 144 12.53 -7.36 -1.31
CA ALA A 144 11.84 -6.28 -0.61
C ALA A 144 10.53 -6.76 0.02
N THR A 145 9.80 -7.65 -0.65
CA THR A 145 8.60 -8.29 -0.10
C THR A 145 8.93 -9.14 1.12
N ALA A 146 10.03 -9.90 1.10
CA ALA A 146 10.52 -10.66 2.24
C ALA A 146 10.95 -9.75 3.41
N ALA A 147 11.54 -8.58 3.12
CA ALA A 147 11.86 -7.60 4.16
C ALA A 147 10.58 -7.06 4.84
N LEU A 148 9.54 -6.72 4.07
CA LEU A 148 8.23 -6.31 4.59
C LEU A 148 7.58 -7.42 5.44
N ASP A 149 7.60 -8.67 4.95
CA ASP A 149 7.10 -9.84 5.69
C ASP A 149 7.80 -10.04 7.03
N LYS A 150 9.13 -9.89 7.03
CA LYS A 150 9.95 -10.01 8.24
C LYS A 150 9.54 -8.95 9.26
N ILE A 151 9.39 -7.69 8.85
CA ILE A 151 8.96 -6.60 9.74
C ILE A 151 7.56 -6.89 10.30
N ALA A 152 6.62 -7.30 9.44
CA ALA A 152 5.24 -7.64 9.82
C ALA A 152 5.16 -8.84 10.78
N THR A 153 6.05 -9.83 10.63
CA THR A 153 6.02 -11.07 11.41
C THR A 153 6.79 -10.94 12.73
N GLU A 154 7.94 -10.27 12.75
CA GLU A 154 8.73 -10.11 13.97
C GLU A 154 8.09 -9.14 14.97
N ARG A 155 7.29 -8.18 14.49
CA ARG A 155 6.54 -7.19 15.31
C ARG A 155 7.41 -6.49 16.38
N LYS A 156 8.69 -6.26 16.08
CA LYS A 156 9.64 -5.57 16.99
C LYS A 156 9.53 -4.05 16.92
N THR A 157 8.92 -3.51 15.87
CA THR A 157 8.68 -2.08 15.67
C THR A 157 7.36 -1.65 16.29
N ALA A 158 7.05 -0.34 16.25
CA ALA A 158 5.76 0.18 16.71
C ALA A 158 4.60 -0.45 15.94
N LYS A 159 3.40 -0.48 16.57
CA LYS A 159 2.21 -1.13 16.04
C LYS A 159 1.90 -0.69 14.59
N GLU A 160 1.88 0.61 14.39
CA GLU A 160 1.59 1.24 13.09
C GLU A 160 2.60 0.83 12.01
N VAL A 161 3.86 0.60 12.39
CA VAL A 161 4.95 0.27 11.45
C VAL A 161 4.84 -1.18 10.99
N TRP A 162 4.67 -2.15 11.91
CA TRP A 162 4.54 -3.55 11.48
C TRP A 162 3.19 -3.82 10.79
N GLU A 163 2.11 -3.12 11.16
CA GLU A 163 0.84 -3.15 10.43
C GLU A 163 0.98 -2.53 9.04
N GLY A 164 1.71 -1.42 8.93
CA GLY A 164 2.05 -0.81 7.65
C GLY A 164 2.88 -1.75 6.75
N ALA A 165 3.79 -2.51 7.34
CA ALA A 165 4.59 -3.49 6.62
C ALA A 165 3.70 -4.65 6.10
N LEU A 166 2.77 -5.13 6.95
CA LEU A 166 1.78 -6.13 6.56
C LEU A 166 0.94 -5.64 5.39
N TYR A 167 0.37 -4.43 5.49
CA TYR A 167 -0.44 -3.85 4.41
C TYR A 167 0.32 -3.82 3.09
N ARG A 168 1.57 -3.36 3.08
CA ARG A 168 2.38 -3.28 1.86
C ARG A 168 2.76 -4.65 1.32
N ALA A 169 3.03 -5.64 2.19
CA ALA A 169 3.30 -7.01 1.79
C ALA A 169 2.07 -7.67 1.13
N ILE A 170 0.87 -7.54 1.71
CA ILE A 170 -0.36 -8.15 1.17
C ILE A 170 -0.82 -7.55 -0.15
N GLN A 171 -0.40 -6.33 -0.49
CA GLN A 171 -0.65 -5.77 -1.81
C GLN A 171 0.22 -6.39 -2.91
N LYS A 172 1.28 -7.15 -2.56
CA LYS A 172 2.12 -7.83 -3.55
C LYS A 172 1.45 -9.10 -4.07
N PRO A 173 1.42 -9.31 -5.40
CA PRO A 173 0.69 -10.43 -6.00
C PRO A 173 1.22 -11.79 -5.54
N ASP A 174 2.52 -11.89 -5.28
CA ASP A 174 3.21 -13.16 -4.99
C ASP A 174 3.49 -13.39 -3.49
N TYR A 175 2.95 -12.55 -2.60
CA TYR A 175 3.27 -12.63 -1.17
C TYR A 175 2.74 -13.89 -0.50
N LYS A 176 1.41 -14.04 -0.44
CA LYS A 176 0.71 -15.16 0.19
C LYS A 176 -0.62 -15.39 -0.52
N THR A 177 -1.06 -16.64 -0.60
CA THR A 177 -2.38 -16.97 -1.15
C THR A 177 -3.49 -16.54 -0.18
N PRO A 178 -4.73 -16.31 -0.66
CA PRO A 178 -5.86 -16.01 0.22
C PRO A 178 -6.06 -17.05 1.33
N ALA A 179 -5.79 -18.33 1.06
CA ALA A 179 -5.83 -19.39 2.07
C ALA A 179 -4.77 -19.21 3.17
N GLN A 180 -3.55 -18.79 2.81
CA GLN A 180 -2.48 -18.50 3.77
C GLN A 180 -2.80 -17.23 4.58
N LEU A 181 -3.34 -16.19 3.95
CA LEU A 181 -3.77 -14.96 4.63
C LEU A 181 -4.90 -15.26 5.65
N ALA A 182 -5.88 -16.08 5.25
CA ALA A 182 -6.96 -16.50 6.13
C ALA A 182 -6.47 -17.36 7.32
N ALA A 183 -5.41 -18.14 7.13
CA ALA A 183 -4.78 -18.87 8.23
C ALA A 183 -4.11 -17.92 9.24
N MET A 184 -3.45 -16.85 8.78
CA MET A 184 -2.85 -15.83 9.66
C MET A 184 -3.89 -15.12 10.53
N LEU A 185 -5.11 -14.92 10.01
CA LEU A 185 -6.18 -14.24 10.72
C LEU A 185 -6.55 -14.91 12.04
N ALA A 186 -6.54 -16.24 12.08
CA ALA A 186 -6.91 -17.02 13.26
C ALA A 186 -5.96 -16.81 14.46
N ASP A 187 -4.71 -16.41 14.20
CA ASP A 187 -3.68 -16.28 15.23
C ASP A 187 -3.38 -14.82 15.59
N ASP A 188 -3.85 -13.86 14.79
CA ASP A 188 -3.69 -12.46 15.10
C ASP A 188 -4.59 -12.03 16.26
N LYS A 189 -4.15 -11.05 17.04
CA LYS A 189 -4.92 -10.44 18.13
C LYS A 189 -5.29 -9.00 17.82
N GLU A 190 -4.62 -8.38 16.85
CA GLU A 190 -4.78 -6.97 16.54
C GLU A 190 -5.83 -6.78 15.47
N TRP A 191 -6.88 -6.02 15.79
CA TRP A 191 -8.01 -5.80 14.89
C TRP A 191 -7.57 -5.19 13.56
N GLU A 192 -6.74 -4.14 13.56
CA GLU A 192 -6.31 -3.50 12.32
C GLU A 192 -5.57 -4.49 11.40
N ALA A 193 -4.71 -5.36 11.94
CA ALA A 193 -4.07 -6.41 11.14
C ALA A 193 -5.08 -7.41 10.56
N LYS A 194 -6.09 -7.83 11.35
CA LYS A 194 -7.18 -8.70 10.86
C LYS A 194 -8.00 -8.03 9.76
N GLU A 195 -8.30 -6.74 9.91
CA GLU A 195 -9.03 -5.96 8.92
C GLU A 195 -8.27 -5.93 7.59
N LEU A 196 -6.97 -5.65 7.61
CA LEU A 196 -6.11 -5.66 6.42
C LEU A 196 -6.11 -7.04 5.73
N LEU A 197 -6.01 -8.12 6.50
CA LEU A 197 -6.07 -9.48 5.97
C LEU A 197 -7.43 -9.77 5.32
N LEU A 198 -8.54 -9.43 6.00
CA LEU A 198 -9.90 -9.65 5.51
C LEU A 198 -10.17 -8.86 4.23
N GLU A 199 -9.74 -7.61 4.16
CA GLU A 199 -9.89 -6.78 2.97
C GLU A 199 -9.29 -7.48 1.75
N LYS A 200 -8.06 -7.99 1.88
CA LYS A 200 -7.33 -8.66 0.80
C LYS A 200 -7.91 -10.03 0.45
N ILE A 201 -8.28 -10.83 1.43
CA ILE A 201 -8.92 -12.14 1.20
C ILE A 201 -10.21 -11.95 0.39
N ARG A 202 -11.05 -11.00 0.82
CA ARG A 202 -12.31 -10.68 0.17
C ARG A 202 -12.14 -10.01 -1.19
N GLU A 203 -11.02 -9.37 -1.49
CA GLU A 203 -10.72 -8.81 -2.82
C GLU A 203 -10.48 -9.92 -3.86
N LYS A 204 -9.84 -11.01 -3.44
CA LYS A 204 -9.44 -12.11 -4.33
C LYS A 204 -10.55 -13.12 -4.62
N HIS A 205 -11.58 -13.20 -3.78
CA HIS A 205 -12.71 -14.13 -3.92
C HIS A 205 -12.29 -15.59 -4.15
N ASP A 206 -11.18 -16.03 -3.54
CA ASP A 206 -10.61 -17.35 -3.77
C ASP A 206 -11.29 -18.41 -2.86
N PRO A 207 -11.96 -19.43 -3.43
CA PRO A 207 -12.62 -20.48 -2.66
C PRO A 207 -11.68 -21.25 -1.71
N ALA A 208 -10.37 -21.28 -1.99
CA ALA A 208 -9.39 -21.93 -1.12
C ALA A 208 -9.29 -21.29 0.27
N ALA A 209 -9.76 -20.05 0.45
CA ALA A 209 -9.80 -19.37 1.74
C ALA A 209 -10.93 -19.87 2.67
N ARG A 210 -11.93 -20.61 2.16
CA ARG A 210 -13.13 -21.01 2.91
C ARG A 210 -12.82 -21.82 4.17
N ASP A 211 -12.01 -22.86 4.05
CA ASP A 211 -11.69 -23.74 5.18
C ASP A 211 -10.85 -23.02 6.26
N PRO A 212 -9.77 -22.28 5.91
CA PRO A 212 -9.07 -21.44 6.87
C PRO A 212 -9.97 -20.38 7.54
N LEU A 213 -10.83 -19.69 6.79
CA LEU A 213 -11.76 -18.69 7.34
C LEU A 213 -12.77 -19.34 8.31
N THR A 214 -13.24 -20.56 8.02
CA THR A 214 -14.13 -21.30 8.92
C THR A 214 -13.45 -21.61 10.25
N ARG A 215 -12.16 -21.97 10.21
CA ARG A 215 -11.35 -22.18 11.43
C ARG A 215 -11.13 -20.87 12.19
N ALA A 216 -10.84 -19.79 11.49
CA ALA A 216 -10.71 -18.47 12.11
C ALA A 216 -12.03 -18.04 12.78
N TYR A 217 -13.17 -18.23 12.11
CA TYR A 217 -14.49 -17.95 12.66
C TYR A 217 -14.78 -18.71 13.96
N ALA A 218 -14.43 -20.00 13.99
CA ALA A 218 -14.65 -20.85 15.15
C ALA A 218 -13.77 -20.46 16.36
N LYS A 219 -12.61 -19.87 16.12
CA LYS A 219 -11.65 -19.43 17.15
C LYS A 219 -11.88 -17.98 17.61
N GLU A 220 -12.67 -17.20 16.87
CA GLU A 220 -12.91 -15.79 17.19
C GLU A 220 -13.95 -15.62 18.30
N ASP A 221 -13.55 -14.88 19.32
CA ASP A 221 -14.35 -14.56 20.50
C ASP A 221 -14.90 -13.12 20.43
N ASP A 222 -14.22 -12.21 19.72
CA ASP A 222 -14.73 -10.86 19.52
C ASP A 222 -15.87 -10.86 18.51
N GLU A 223 -17.07 -10.54 18.97
CA GLU A 223 -18.31 -10.65 18.17
C GLU A 223 -18.30 -9.76 16.93
N THR A 224 -17.63 -8.60 16.99
CA THR A 224 -17.49 -7.71 15.82
C THR A 224 -16.58 -8.35 14.77
N THR A 225 -15.38 -8.79 15.17
CA THR A 225 -14.44 -9.48 14.29
C THR A 225 -15.05 -10.75 13.71
N LYS A 226 -15.79 -11.50 14.53
CA LYS A 226 -16.52 -12.70 14.14
C LYS A 226 -17.52 -12.42 13.02
N GLY A 227 -18.27 -11.32 13.13
CA GLY A 227 -19.18 -10.87 12.07
C GLY A 227 -18.47 -10.52 10.76
N HIS A 228 -17.29 -9.90 10.82
CA HIS A 228 -16.50 -9.62 9.62
C HIS A 228 -15.94 -10.89 8.94
N VAL A 229 -15.50 -11.87 9.72
CA VAL A 229 -15.08 -13.18 9.20
C VAL A 229 -16.28 -13.92 8.59
N ARG A 230 -17.45 -13.84 9.23
CA ARG A 230 -18.69 -14.42 8.71
C ARG A 230 -19.12 -13.79 7.39
N ALA A 231 -19.04 -12.47 7.28
CA ALA A 231 -19.34 -11.76 6.04
C ALA A 231 -18.41 -12.23 4.90
N ALA A 232 -17.11 -12.39 5.17
CA ALA A 232 -16.17 -12.93 4.19
C ALA A 232 -16.53 -14.36 3.74
N LEU A 233 -16.95 -15.23 4.66
CA LEU A 233 -17.44 -16.57 4.32
C LEU A 233 -18.71 -16.54 3.46
N LEU A 234 -19.67 -15.68 3.82
CA LEU A 234 -20.91 -15.52 3.06
C LEU A 234 -20.64 -15.06 1.63
N GLU A 235 -19.65 -14.18 1.41
CA GLU A 235 -19.26 -13.70 0.08
C GLU A 235 -18.70 -14.82 -0.79
N LEU A 236 -17.88 -15.71 -0.21
CA LEU A 236 -17.34 -16.87 -0.93
C LEU A 236 -18.44 -17.88 -1.26
N ASP A 237 -19.37 -18.11 -0.34
CA ASP A 237 -20.47 -19.07 -0.53
C ASP A 237 -21.57 -18.52 -1.48
N ASN A 238 -21.62 -17.20 -1.71
CA ASN A 238 -22.67 -16.52 -2.46
C ASN A 238 -22.10 -15.47 -3.44
N PRO A 239 -21.36 -15.89 -4.48
CA PRO A 239 -20.84 -14.95 -5.48
C PRO A 239 -21.99 -14.19 -6.15
N GLY A 240 -21.78 -12.90 -6.47
CA GLY A 240 -22.79 -12.03 -7.06
C GLY A 240 -23.83 -11.45 -6.10
N ARG A 241 -23.83 -11.85 -4.83
CA ARG A 241 -24.88 -11.47 -3.88
C ARG A 241 -24.39 -10.49 -2.81
N CYS A 242 -25.33 -9.79 -2.19
CA CYS A 242 -25.05 -8.88 -1.10
C CYS A 242 -25.12 -9.62 0.24
N VAL A 243 -24.10 -9.47 1.08
CA VAL A 243 -24.02 -10.15 2.38
C VAL A 243 -24.22 -9.19 3.54
N VAL A 244 -24.72 -9.69 4.66
CA VAL A 244 -24.91 -8.88 5.87
C VAL A 244 -23.57 -8.52 6.53
N GLU A 245 -23.43 -7.28 7.01
CA GLU A 245 -22.18 -6.79 7.63
C GLU A 245 -22.01 -7.21 9.12
N ASP A 246 -23.10 -7.49 9.84
CA ASP A 246 -23.14 -7.62 11.31
C ASP A 246 -23.79 -8.93 11.81
N GLU A 247 -23.70 -10.00 11.01
CA GLU A 247 -24.45 -11.26 11.20
C GLU A 247 -25.97 -11.10 11.39
N GLY A 248 -26.54 -9.94 11.03
CA GLY A 248 -27.96 -9.67 11.22
C GLY A 248 -28.35 -9.34 12.65
N ARG A 249 -27.37 -8.99 13.49
CA ARG A 249 -27.54 -8.61 14.90
C ARG A 249 -27.88 -7.14 15.12
N GLY A 250 -28.05 -6.35 14.06
CA GLY A 250 -28.39 -4.93 14.14
C GLY A 250 -29.49 -4.64 15.17
N ALA A 251 -29.09 -4.04 16.29
CA ALA A 251 -29.97 -3.70 17.41
C ALA A 251 -30.88 -2.51 17.09
N ASP A 252 -30.55 -1.76 16.03
CA ASP A 252 -31.26 -0.58 15.57
C ASP A 252 -32.38 -0.89 14.56
N GLY A 253 -32.66 -2.18 14.31
CA GLY A 253 -33.72 -2.61 13.41
C GLY A 253 -33.41 -2.44 11.92
N ILE A 254 -32.15 -2.13 11.56
CA ILE A 254 -31.72 -1.95 10.17
C ILE A 254 -30.75 -3.07 9.78
N CYS A 255 -31.12 -3.82 8.74
CA CYS A 255 -30.25 -4.80 8.11
C CYS A 255 -29.33 -4.09 7.10
N ARG A 256 -28.01 -4.19 7.31
CA ARG A 256 -26.97 -3.59 6.47
C ARG A 256 -26.31 -4.66 5.63
N TYR A 257 -26.27 -4.43 4.32
CA TYR A 257 -25.66 -5.37 3.37
C TYR A 257 -24.58 -4.68 2.56
N THR A 258 -23.49 -5.40 2.28
CA THR A 258 -22.48 -5.01 1.29
C THR A 258 -22.62 -5.89 0.05
N CYS A 259 -22.73 -5.27 -1.12
CA CYS A 259 -22.63 -5.92 -2.43
C CYS A 259 -21.25 -5.61 -3.01
N ARG A 260 -20.26 -6.49 -2.81
CA ARG A 260 -18.86 -6.17 -3.16
C ARG A 260 -18.65 -6.00 -4.66
N GLU A 261 -19.27 -6.84 -5.48
CA GLU A 261 -19.11 -6.79 -6.95
C GLU A 261 -19.62 -5.49 -7.57
N THR A 262 -20.68 -4.90 -7.00
CA THR A 262 -21.25 -3.64 -7.49
C THR A 262 -20.80 -2.42 -6.67
N GLY A 263 -20.07 -2.63 -5.57
CA GLY A 263 -19.71 -1.59 -4.61
C GLY A 263 -20.91 -0.98 -3.86
N THR A 264 -22.09 -1.60 -3.93
CA THR A 264 -23.34 -1.05 -3.37
C THR A 264 -23.48 -1.41 -1.90
N ARG A 265 -24.00 -0.48 -1.09
CA ARG A 265 -24.47 -0.77 0.27
C ARG A 265 -25.98 -0.67 0.33
N LEU A 266 -26.64 -1.72 0.81
CA LEU A 266 -28.09 -1.75 0.94
C LEU A 266 -28.49 -1.67 2.42
N ARG A 267 -29.61 -1.00 2.68
CA ARG A 267 -30.18 -0.85 4.01
C ARG A 267 -31.66 -1.17 3.95
N PHE A 268 -32.09 -2.16 4.72
CA PHE A 268 -33.49 -2.56 4.78
C PHE A 268 -33.98 -2.57 6.23
N GLN A 269 -35.25 -2.22 6.41
CA GLN A 269 -35.92 -2.42 7.68
C GLN A 269 -36.01 -3.92 7.97
N LYS A 270 -35.75 -4.28 9.23
CA LYS A 270 -35.81 -5.66 9.69
C LYS A 270 -37.26 -6.15 9.66
N LEU A 271 -37.52 -7.20 8.87
CA LEU A 271 -38.86 -7.76 8.68
C LEU A 271 -39.20 -8.89 9.67
N GLY A 272 -38.25 -9.28 10.55
CA GLY A 272 -38.41 -10.39 11.49
C GLY A 272 -37.44 -10.33 12.67
N LYS A 273 -37.19 -11.45 13.36
CA LYS A 273 -36.26 -11.50 14.50
C LYS A 273 -34.78 -11.39 14.11
N GLU A 274 -34.45 -11.74 12.87
CA GLU A 274 -33.09 -11.72 12.32
C GLU A 274 -33.11 -11.14 10.90
N CYS A 275 -31.98 -10.58 10.46
CA CYS A 275 -31.81 -10.18 9.07
C CYS A 275 -31.48 -11.41 8.20
N PRO A 276 -32.05 -11.53 6.99
CA PRO A 276 -31.54 -12.48 6.00
C PRO A 276 -30.04 -12.27 5.81
N LEU A 277 -29.25 -13.35 5.77
CA LEU A 277 -27.79 -13.24 5.66
C LEU A 277 -27.31 -12.79 4.27
N VAL A 278 -28.13 -13.03 3.25
CA VAL A 278 -27.81 -12.77 1.84
C VAL A 278 -29.02 -12.16 1.12
N ARG A 279 -28.78 -11.24 0.20
CA ARG A 279 -29.78 -10.62 -0.67
C ARG A 279 -29.27 -10.48 -2.11
N GLU A 280 -30.21 -10.40 -3.05
CA GLU A 280 -29.88 -9.99 -4.43
C GLU A 280 -29.47 -8.52 -4.46
N PRO A 281 -28.52 -8.15 -5.33
CA PRO A 281 -28.27 -6.74 -5.63
C PRO A 281 -29.54 -6.11 -6.20
N GLU A 282 -29.80 -4.85 -5.84
CA GLU A 282 -30.86 -4.10 -6.50
C GLU A 282 -30.50 -3.95 -7.99
N LYS A 283 -31.42 -4.36 -8.87
CA LYS A 283 -31.26 -4.08 -10.30
C LYS A 283 -31.17 -2.56 -10.45
N ALA A 284 -30.11 -2.08 -11.10
CA ALA A 284 -30.04 -0.68 -11.50
C ALA A 284 -31.35 -0.33 -12.22
N PRO A 285 -31.99 0.82 -11.92
CA PRO A 285 -33.23 1.18 -12.56
C PRO A 285 -32.98 1.17 -14.08
N GLU A 286 -33.68 0.29 -14.78
CA GLU A 286 -33.73 0.28 -16.23
C GLU A 286 -34.18 1.69 -16.62
N LYS A 287 -33.28 2.49 -17.21
CA LYS A 287 -33.68 3.79 -17.75
C LYS A 287 -34.86 3.48 -18.66
N PRO A 288 -36.05 4.07 -18.45
CA PRO A 288 -37.14 3.85 -19.37
C PRO A 288 -36.60 4.20 -20.76
N ALA A 289 -36.72 3.25 -21.69
CA ALA A 289 -36.41 3.49 -23.08
C ALA A 289 -37.17 4.76 -23.45
N VAL A 290 -36.45 5.82 -23.79
CA VAL A 290 -37.06 7.04 -24.27
C VAL A 290 -37.63 6.66 -25.62
N ASP A 291 -38.93 6.40 -25.68
CA ASP A 291 -39.65 6.17 -26.94
C ASP A 291 -39.38 7.37 -27.84
N ALA A 292 -38.59 7.16 -28.89
CA ALA A 292 -38.23 8.18 -29.87
C ALA A 292 -39.42 8.59 -30.78
N THR A 293 -40.65 8.28 -30.36
CA THR A 293 -41.87 8.50 -31.12
C THR A 293 -42.64 9.75 -30.68
N SER A 294 -42.22 10.47 -29.62
CA SER A 294 -42.95 11.65 -29.14
C SER A 294 -42.55 13.00 -29.77
N LEU A 295 -41.64 13.04 -30.76
CA LEU A 295 -41.21 14.29 -31.42
C LEU A 295 -41.73 14.48 -32.86
N ALA A 296 -42.54 13.55 -33.39
CA ALA A 296 -43.24 13.75 -34.65
C ALA A 296 -44.66 14.27 -34.41
N GLY A 297 -44.78 15.54 -33.99
CA GLY A 297 -46.10 16.09 -33.73
C GLY A 297 -46.12 17.53 -33.26
N LYS A 298 -45.56 18.46 -34.04
CA LYS A 298 -45.94 19.89 -34.06
C LYS A 298 -45.23 20.62 -35.21
N SER A 299 -45.83 20.55 -36.39
CA SER A 299 -45.74 21.61 -37.40
C SER A 299 -47.14 21.78 -37.99
N LYS A 300 -47.84 22.80 -37.51
CA LYS A 300 -48.92 23.48 -38.22
C LYS A 300 -48.52 24.94 -38.32
#